data_AF-A0A6G0XFW5-F1
#
_entry.id   AF-A0A6G0XFW5-F1
#
_cell.length_a   1.000
_cell.length_b   1.000
_cell.length_c   1.000
_cell.angle_alpha   90.00
_cell.angle_beta   90.00
_cell.angle_gamma   90.00
#
_symmetry.space_group_name_H-M   'P 1'
#
loop_
_entity.id
_entity.type
_entity.pdbx_description
1 polymer ?
#
loop_
_entity_poly.entity_id
_entity_poly.type
_entity_poly.pdbx_seq_one_letter_code
_entity_poly.pdbx_strand_id
1 'polypeptide(L)'
;MKSPQRIDPQKWAAECADIFMRSLEADLYPPKEIERMFGVVKSTEPEAVGKLVFNVWIGLWKTDYFQGREDLTRVLLTGDLPKWFEAKVLKQIKDVKQAGGYLGYYLLNLIDRGFAAIPWDYELLDLAKIQSVMGLVVDGSTVTPKQVVLDASFQPCPIAAAAGIPLVVKKLQGKGTKSNVYIISRMMSEPLIGLARREWSYGGMHGVAPQVLAARRDNVAFEPSDWYALDDFEMEMLDDGPRRVTRDDFVRWAKSYFKPDSRIVMEAKFPEGQAVRVHGLVSNQDLNGRNGSATGQYASGRVGVNLEGRNAPVAIRPNNLSVVP
;
A
#
# COMPACT_ATOMS: atom_id res chain seq x y z
N MET A 1 13.64 -12.05 21.53
CA MET A 1 12.31 -12.19 20.89
C MET A 1 12.53 -12.57 19.44
N LYS A 2 11.97 -13.69 18.97
CA LYS A 2 12.03 -14.03 17.54
C LYS A 2 11.32 -12.91 16.78
N SER A 3 11.98 -12.34 15.77
CA SER A 3 11.33 -11.39 14.86
C SER A 3 10.04 -12.04 14.36
N PRO A 4 8.86 -11.46 14.60
CA PRO A 4 7.61 -12.09 14.21
C PRO A 4 7.68 -12.35 12.70
N GLN A 5 7.53 -13.62 12.31
CA GLN A 5 7.27 -13.95 10.92
C GLN A 5 6.16 -13.02 10.46
N ARG A 6 6.40 -12.23 9.39
CA ARG A 6 5.40 -11.31 8.83
C ARG A 6 4.15 -12.12 8.51
N ILE A 7 3.18 -12.08 9.42
CA ILE A 7 1.89 -12.73 9.24
C ILE A 7 1.20 -11.96 8.11
N ASP A 8 0.64 -12.68 7.14
CA ASP A 8 -0.19 -12.09 6.08
C ASP A 8 -1.32 -11.28 6.76
N PRO A 9 -1.38 -9.94 6.58
CA PRO A 9 -2.37 -9.10 7.26
C PRO A 9 -3.80 -9.56 7.02
N GLN A 10 -4.09 -10.06 5.81
CA GLN A 10 -5.41 -10.55 5.47
C GLN A 10 -5.79 -11.81 6.25
N LYS A 11 -4.87 -12.77 6.36
CA LYS A 11 -5.06 -13.96 7.17
C LYS A 11 -5.21 -13.59 8.64
N TRP A 12 -4.36 -12.71 9.14
CA TRP A 12 -4.38 -12.28 10.53
C TRP A 12 -5.70 -11.56 10.89
N ALA A 13 -6.14 -10.60 10.07
CA ALA A 13 -7.42 -9.93 10.28
C ALA A 13 -8.60 -10.90 10.22
N ALA A 14 -8.57 -11.87 9.29
CA ALA A 14 -9.61 -12.88 9.18
C ALA A 14 -9.65 -13.84 10.38
N GLU A 15 -8.51 -14.13 11.00
CA GLU A 15 -8.40 -14.90 12.26
C GLU A 15 -8.90 -14.07 13.45
N CYS A 16 -8.52 -12.80 13.56
CA CYS A 16 -8.99 -11.91 14.62
C CYS A 16 -10.51 -11.73 14.57
N ALA A 17 -11.07 -11.50 13.37
CA ALA A 17 -12.51 -11.42 13.16
C ALA A 17 -13.22 -12.72 13.55
N ASP A 18 -12.68 -13.89 13.19
CA ASP A 18 -13.27 -15.19 13.52
C ASP A 18 -13.30 -15.44 15.03
N ILE A 19 -12.20 -15.15 15.72
CA ILE A 19 -12.13 -15.30 17.18
C ILE A 19 -13.11 -14.36 17.88
N PHE A 20 -13.19 -13.10 17.44
CA PHE A 20 -14.13 -12.15 18.00
C PHE A 20 -15.59 -12.57 17.77
N MET A 21 -15.91 -13.06 16.56
CA MET A 21 -17.24 -13.58 16.24
C MET A 21 -17.67 -14.73 17.14
N ARG A 22 -16.81 -15.72 17.34
CA ARG A 22 -17.09 -16.83 18.27
C ARG A 22 -17.29 -16.35 19.71
N SER A 23 -16.61 -15.27 20.09
CA SER A 23 -16.75 -14.67 21.42
C SER A 23 -18.13 -14.02 21.58
N LEU A 24 -18.61 -13.30 20.56
CA LEU A 24 -19.99 -12.78 20.52
C LEU A 24 -21.02 -13.91 20.56
N GLU A 25 -20.81 -14.96 19.76
CA GLU A 25 -21.67 -16.15 19.70
C GLU A 25 -21.83 -16.86 21.05
N ALA A 26 -20.72 -16.97 21.78
CA ALA A 26 -20.69 -17.60 23.09
C ALA A 26 -21.14 -16.67 24.24
N ASP A 27 -21.40 -15.38 23.96
CA ASP A 27 -21.60 -14.33 24.99
C ASP A 27 -20.43 -14.26 25.99
N LEU A 28 -19.20 -14.34 25.45
CA LEU A 28 -17.95 -14.31 26.20
C LEU A 28 -17.05 -13.18 25.71
N TYR A 29 -16.28 -12.57 26.60
CA TYR A 29 -15.24 -11.62 26.19
C TYR A 29 -14.20 -12.33 25.31
N PRO A 30 -13.72 -11.67 24.24
CA PRO A 30 -12.64 -12.22 23.44
C PRO A 30 -11.33 -12.33 24.24
N PRO A 31 -10.35 -13.11 23.75
CA PRO A 31 -9.02 -13.19 24.36
C PRO A 31 -8.36 -11.82 24.54
N LYS A 32 -7.46 -11.71 25.52
CA LYS A 32 -6.81 -10.45 25.94
C LYS A 32 -6.07 -9.74 24.79
N GLU A 33 -5.55 -10.52 23.85
CA GLU A 33 -4.82 -10.03 22.68
C GLU A 33 -5.75 -9.38 21.64
N ILE A 34 -7.04 -9.68 21.69
CA ILE A 34 -8.06 -9.24 20.72
C ILE A 34 -9.02 -8.23 21.35
N GLU A 35 -9.27 -8.30 22.66
CA GLU A 35 -10.24 -7.43 23.35
C GLU A 35 -9.96 -5.94 23.13
N ARG A 36 -8.68 -5.53 23.12
CA ARG A 36 -8.30 -4.12 22.93
C ARG A 36 -8.48 -3.64 21.51
N MET A 37 -8.35 -4.53 20.53
CA MET A 37 -8.62 -4.23 19.12
C MET A 37 -10.08 -3.86 18.89
N PHE A 38 -11.00 -4.51 19.63
CA PHE A 38 -12.44 -4.27 19.54
C PHE A 38 -13.00 -3.33 20.63
N GLY A 39 -12.12 -2.72 21.44
CA GLY A 39 -12.50 -1.78 22.49
C GLY A 39 -13.22 -2.40 23.69
N VAL A 40 -13.13 -3.73 23.87
CA VAL A 40 -13.88 -4.51 24.88
C VAL A 40 -13.02 -4.91 26.08
N VAL A 41 -12.12 -4.02 26.51
CA VAL A 41 -11.18 -4.30 27.61
C VAL A 41 -11.91 -4.68 28.89
N LYS A 42 -11.70 -5.92 29.35
CA LYS A 42 -12.31 -6.40 30.58
C LYS A 42 -11.75 -5.63 31.78
N SER A 43 -12.62 -4.92 32.49
CA SER A 43 -12.31 -4.30 33.78
C SER A 43 -13.25 -4.85 34.85
N THR A 44 -12.76 -4.86 36.09
CA THR A 44 -13.50 -5.28 37.28
C THR A 44 -14.53 -4.25 37.74
N GLU A 45 -14.50 -3.04 37.17
CA GLU A 45 -15.43 -1.98 37.52
C GLU A 45 -16.81 -2.17 36.85
N PRO A 46 -17.92 -2.06 37.59
CA PRO A 46 -19.27 -2.24 37.05
C PRO A 46 -19.63 -1.33 35.86
N GLU A 47 -18.98 -0.17 35.77
CA GLU A 47 -19.17 0.85 34.74
C GLU A 47 -18.06 0.89 33.68
N ALA A 48 -17.27 -0.17 33.59
CA ALA A 48 -16.21 -0.26 32.61
C ALA A 48 -16.73 -0.06 31.17
N VAL A 49 -16.11 0.87 30.44
CA VAL A 49 -16.41 1.14 29.03
C VAL A 49 -16.34 -0.15 28.19
N GLY A 50 -15.43 -1.08 28.49
CA GLY A 50 -15.33 -2.35 27.76
C GLY A 50 -16.59 -3.21 27.85
N LYS A 51 -17.27 -3.27 29.01
CA LYS A 51 -18.54 -4.00 29.17
C LYS A 51 -19.67 -3.34 28.38
N LEU A 52 -19.71 -2.02 28.39
CA LEU A 52 -20.66 -1.24 27.61
C LEU A 52 -20.48 -1.52 26.11
N VAL A 53 -19.25 -1.43 25.61
CA VAL A 53 -18.90 -1.69 24.21
C VAL A 53 -19.20 -3.13 23.81
N PHE A 54 -18.91 -4.12 24.66
CA PHE A 54 -19.19 -5.53 24.38
C PHE A 54 -20.69 -5.81 24.23
N ASN A 55 -21.54 -5.25 25.12
CA ASN A 55 -22.99 -5.38 24.98
C ASN A 55 -23.53 -4.71 23.73
N VAL A 56 -22.94 -3.58 23.32
CA VAL A 56 -23.27 -2.92 22.05
C VAL A 56 -22.88 -3.82 20.86
N TRP A 57 -21.71 -4.46 20.88
CA TRP A 57 -21.33 -5.43 19.86
C TRP A 57 -22.30 -6.61 19.76
N ILE A 58 -22.72 -7.18 20.89
CA ILE A 58 -23.75 -8.25 20.91
C ILE A 58 -25.06 -7.74 20.31
N GLY A 59 -25.48 -6.53 20.68
CA GLY A 59 -26.68 -5.91 20.12
C GLY A 59 -26.58 -5.70 18.62
N LEU A 60 -25.45 -5.19 18.13
CA LEU A 60 -25.18 -5.04 16.70
C LEU A 60 -25.18 -6.38 15.98
N TRP A 61 -24.61 -7.43 16.57
CA TRP A 61 -24.57 -8.77 15.96
C TRP A 61 -25.94 -9.45 15.91
N LYS A 62 -26.74 -9.34 16.97
CA LYS A 62 -28.11 -9.89 17.02
C LYS A 62 -29.10 -9.16 16.10
N THR A 63 -28.65 -8.07 15.47
CA THR A 63 -29.46 -7.28 14.55
C THR A 63 -28.78 -7.26 13.18
N ASP A 64 -29.53 -7.14 12.08
CA ASP A 64 -28.95 -7.20 10.73
C ASP A 64 -28.06 -5.99 10.35
N TYR A 65 -27.58 -5.21 11.32
CA TYR A 65 -26.64 -4.10 11.10
C TYR A 65 -25.22 -4.60 10.82
N PHE A 66 -24.98 -5.88 11.03
CA PHE A 66 -23.69 -6.51 10.97
C PHE A 66 -23.71 -7.74 10.06
N GLN A 67 -22.95 -7.71 8.97
CA GLN A 67 -22.93 -8.79 7.96
C GLN A 67 -21.94 -9.92 8.30
N GLY A 68 -21.53 -10.04 9.56
CA GLY A 68 -20.68 -11.13 10.03
C GLY A 68 -19.18 -10.92 9.80
N ARG A 69 -18.46 -12.04 9.73
CA ARG A 69 -16.99 -12.12 9.73
C ARG A 69 -16.33 -11.32 8.60
N GLU A 70 -16.89 -11.32 7.40
CA GLU A 70 -16.30 -10.65 6.23
C GLU A 70 -16.25 -9.13 6.43
N ASP A 71 -17.29 -8.56 7.04
CA ASP A 71 -17.39 -7.14 7.33
C ASP A 71 -16.31 -6.71 8.32
N LEU A 72 -16.10 -7.47 9.41
CA LEU A 72 -15.03 -7.22 10.39
C LEU A 72 -13.64 -7.36 9.77
N THR A 73 -13.43 -8.41 9.00
CA THR A 73 -12.15 -8.66 8.32
C THR A 73 -11.81 -7.46 7.44
N ARG A 74 -12.76 -6.96 6.65
CA ARG A 74 -12.56 -5.80 5.79
C ARG A 74 -12.20 -4.54 6.58
N VAL A 75 -12.92 -4.20 7.65
CA VAL A 75 -12.68 -2.95 8.40
C VAL A 75 -11.41 -2.99 9.24
N LEU A 76 -10.99 -4.18 9.67
CA LEU A 76 -9.67 -4.40 10.24
C LEU A 76 -8.60 -4.10 9.19
N LEU A 77 -8.74 -4.63 7.98
CA LEU A 77 -7.77 -4.43 6.90
C LEU A 77 -7.67 -2.97 6.42
N THR A 78 -8.72 -2.16 6.57
CA THR A 78 -8.64 -0.73 6.26
C THR A 78 -8.16 0.13 7.44
N GLY A 79 -8.14 -0.43 8.65
CA GLY A 79 -7.87 0.31 9.88
C GLY A 79 -9.02 1.23 10.30
N ASP A 80 -10.23 1.00 9.78
CA ASP A 80 -11.40 1.86 10.03
C ASP A 80 -12.34 1.31 11.12
N LEU A 81 -11.97 0.21 11.80
CA LEU A 81 -12.84 -0.45 12.78
C LEU A 81 -13.49 0.52 13.79
N PRO A 82 -12.78 1.48 14.43
CA PRO A 82 -13.41 2.43 15.34
C PRO A 82 -14.50 3.30 14.70
N LYS A 83 -14.19 3.90 13.53
CA LYS A 83 -15.12 4.76 12.79
C LYS A 83 -16.32 3.98 12.25
N TRP A 84 -16.05 2.77 11.77
CA TRP A 84 -17.09 1.87 11.29
C TRP A 84 -18.03 1.46 12.43
N PHE A 85 -17.49 1.12 13.61
CA PHE A 85 -18.29 0.76 14.78
C PHE A 85 -19.18 1.93 15.22
N GLU A 86 -18.62 3.13 15.33
CA GLU A 86 -19.38 4.36 15.60
C GLU A 86 -20.53 4.55 14.61
N ALA A 87 -20.27 4.42 13.30
CA ALA A 87 -21.29 4.56 12.27
C ALA A 87 -22.41 3.52 12.43
N LYS A 88 -22.09 2.29 12.83
CA LYS A 88 -23.09 1.24 13.08
C LYS A 88 -23.94 1.51 14.31
N VAL A 89 -23.33 1.97 15.41
CA VAL A 89 -24.03 2.40 16.63
C VAL A 89 -24.98 3.56 16.34
N LEU A 90 -24.50 4.59 15.65
CA LEU A 90 -25.31 5.76 15.28
C LEU A 90 -26.42 5.44 14.28
N LYS A 91 -26.23 4.42 13.44
CA LYS A 91 -27.30 3.93 12.56
C LYS A 91 -28.36 3.19 13.39
N GLN A 92 -27.94 2.21 14.19
CA GLN A 92 -28.84 1.40 15.00
C GLN A 92 -29.69 2.26 15.94
N ILE A 93 -29.13 3.28 16.60
CA ILE A 93 -29.92 4.14 17.51
C ILE A 93 -31.02 4.92 16.78
N LYS A 94 -30.79 5.34 15.53
CA LYS A 94 -31.82 6.04 14.72
C LYS A 94 -33.01 5.12 14.47
N ASP A 95 -32.73 3.86 14.22
CA ASP A 95 -33.73 2.84 13.93
C ASP A 95 -34.41 2.33 15.22
N VAL A 96 -33.71 2.40 16.36
CA VAL A 96 -34.20 2.01 17.70
C VAL A 96 -34.99 3.13 18.41
N LYS A 97 -35.13 4.34 17.84
CA LYS A 97 -35.95 5.44 18.42
C LYS A 97 -37.41 5.07 18.75
N GLN A 98 -37.87 3.86 18.41
CA GLN A 98 -39.19 3.32 18.76
C GLN A 98 -39.20 2.15 19.76
N ALA A 99 -38.05 1.59 20.19
CA ALA A 99 -38.02 0.40 21.04
C ALA A 99 -37.41 0.67 22.42
N GLY A 100 -38.25 0.81 23.44
CA GLY A 100 -37.82 0.68 24.83
C GLY A 100 -37.25 -0.72 25.07
N GLY A 101 -36.00 -0.81 25.51
CA GLY A 101 -35.33 -2.10 25.69
C GLY A 101 -33.90 -1.98 26.20
N TYR A 102 -33.38 -3.10 26.71
CA TYR A 102 -32.06 -3.20 27.36
C TYR A 102 -30.90 -2.77 26.46
N LEU A 103 -31.00 -2.96 25.14
CA LEU A 103 -29.98 -2.51 24.19
C LEU A 103 -29.94 -0.98 24.02
N GLY A 104 -31.10 -0.32 24.08
CA GLY A 104 -31.18 1.14 23.97
C GLY A 104 -30.40 1.83 25.09
N TYR A 105 -30.42 1.26 26.30
CA TYR A 105 -29.63 1.75 27.44
C TYR A 105 -28.13 1.78 27.13
N TYR A 106 -27.58 0.68 26.58
CA TYR A 106 -26.16 0.61 26.24
C TYR A 106 -25.76 1.53 25.10
N LEU A 107 -26.59 1.64 24.06
CA LEU A 107 -26.33 2.53 22.93
C LEU A 107 -26.29 4.00 23.37
N LEU A 108 -27.27 4.44 24.16
CA LEU A 108 -27.32 5.82 24.66
C LEU A 108 -26.16 6.13 25.60
N ASN A 109 -25.86 5.23 26.55
CA ASN A 109 -24.75 5.44 27.48
C ASN A 109 -23.40 5.52 26.75
N LEU A 110 -23.20 4.72 25.69
CA LEU A 110 -21.99 4.79 24.88
C LEU A 110 -21.89 6.11 24.10
N ILE A 111 -23.00 6.59 23.55
CA ILE A 111 -23.06 7.87 22.84
C ILE A 111 -22.78 9.03 23.80
N ASP A 112 -23.40 9.03 24.99
CA ASP A 112 -23.24 10.08 26.00
C ASP A 112 -21.79 10.17 26.51
N ARG A 113 -21.11 9.02 26.66
CA ARG A 113 -19.68 8.97 27.02
C ARG A 113 -18.76 9.39 25.88
N GLY A 114 -19.23 9.28 24.64
CA GLY A 114 -18.46 9.51 23.42
C GLY A 114 -17.53 8.35 23.05
N PHE A 115 -17.37 8.11 21.75
CA PHE A 115 -16.56 7.02 21.21
C PHE A 115 -15.05 7.16 21.49
N ALA A 116 -14.58 8.37 21.80
CA ALA A 116 -13.19 8.63 22.17
C ALA A 116 -12.77 7.99 23.51
N ALA A 117 -13.73 7.66 24.37
CA ALA A 117 -13.46 6.98 25.65
C ALA A 117 -13.18 5.47 25.49
N ILE A 118 -13.39 4.91 24.29
CA ILE A 118 -13.16 3.49 24.03
C ILE A 118 -11.64 3.24 23.88
N PRO A 119 -11.05 2.33 24.66
CA PRO A 119 -9.60 2.10 24.66
C PRO A 119 -9.17 1.20 23.49
N TRP A 120 -9.23 1.74 22.27
CA TRP A 120 -8.75 1.06 21.06
C TRP A 120 -7.24 0.87 21.09
N ASP A 121 -6.78 -0.33 20.70
CA ASP A 121 -5.35 -0.59 20.45
C ASP A 121 -4.99 -0.25 19.01
N TYR A 122 -4.64 1.01 18.78
CA TYR A 122 -4.27 1.50 17.44
C TYR A 122 -3.01 0.85 16.89
N GLU A 123 -2.07 0.42 17.74
CA GLU A 123 -0.87 -0.29 17.30
C GLU A 123 -1.24 -1.65 16.70
N LEU A 124 -2.12 -2.41 17.37
CA LEU A 124 -2.64 -3.67 16.83
C LEU A 124 -3.52 -3.45 15.58
N LEU A 125 -4.32 -2.39 15.54
CA LEU A 125 -5.11 -2.07 14.34
C LEU A 125 -4.22 -1.69 13.15
N ASP A 126 -3.11 -1.00 13.38
CA ASP A 126 -2.16 -0.68 12.33
C ASP A 126 -1.41 -1.92 11.81
N LEU A 127 -1.23 -2.95 12.65
CA LEU A 127 -0.76 -4.27 12.18
C LEU A 127 -1.79 -4.97 11.27
N ALA A 128 -3.08 -4.70 11.47
CA ALA A 128 -4.17 -5.23 10.62
C ALA A 128 -4.18 -4.57 9.25
N LYS A 129 -3.80 -3.30 9.21
CA LYS A 129 -4.03 -2.42 8.09
C LYS A 129 -3.22 -2.88 6.89
N ILE A 130 -3.90 -3.30 5.82
CA ILE A 130 -3.23 -3.44 4.54
C ILE A 130 -2.89 -2.03 4.07
N GLN A 131 -1.61 -1.76 3.93
CA GLN A 131 -1.15 -0.52 3.32
C GLN A 131 -1.59 -0.51 1.84
N SER A 132 -2.51 0.40 1.51
CA SER A 132 -2.80 0.73 0.13
C SER A 132 -1.71 1.66 -0.40
N VAL A 133 -1.13 1.33 -1.54
CA VAL A 133 -0.14 2.15 -2.22
C VAL A 133 -0.68 2.56 -3.59
N MET A 134 -0.37 3.77 -4.04
CA MET A 134 -0.66 4.16 -5.41
C MET A 134 0.21 3.33 -6.35
N GLY A 135 -0.43 2.45 -7.11
CA GLY A 135 0.18 1.63 -8.14
C GLY A 135 -0.55 1.80 -9.46
N LEU A 136 -0.53 0.75 -10.28
CA LEU A 136 -1.03 0.78 -11.65
C LEU A 136 -1.92 -0.43 -11.93
N VAL A 137 -2.94 -0.23 -12.76
CA VAL A 137 -3.51 -1.29 -13.59
C VAL A 137 -2.83 -1.22 -14.95
N VAL A 138 -2.27 -2.34 -15.41
CA VAL A 138 -1.69 -2.48 -16.73
C VAL A 138 -2.55 -3.44 -17.56
N ASP A 139 -3.05 -2.95 -18.69
CA ASP A 139 -3.86 -3.68 -19.65
C ASP A 139 -3.30 -3.43 -21.06
N GLY A 140 -2.41 -4.33 -21.50
CA GLY A 140 -1.65 -4.11 -22.71
C GLY A 140 -0.83 -2.82 -22.62
N SER A 141 -0.97 -1.95 -23.62
CA SER A 141 -0.31 -0.62 -23.63
C SER A 141 -0.97 0.43 -22.73
N THR A 142 -2.13 0.12 -22.14
CA THR A 142 -2.85 1.06 -21.27
C THR A 142 -2.38 0.90 -19.84
N VAL A 143 -1.86 1.98 -19.26
CA VAL A 143 -1.34 2.03 -17.88
C VAL A 143 -2.12 3.09 -17.12
N THR A 144 -2.89 2.69 -16.12
CA THR A 144 -3.76 3.61 -15.36
C THR A 144 -3.42 3.60 -13.86
N PRO A 145 -3.27 4.77 -13.21
CA PRO A 145 -3.07 4.85 -11.77
C PRO A 145 -4.24 4.22 -11.00
N LYS A 146 -3.93 3.47 -9.93
CA LYS A 146 -4.94 2.86 -9.05
C LYS A 146 -4.39 2.67 -7.64
N GLN A 147 -5.25 2.82 -6.63
CA GLN A 147 -4.93 2.39 -5.28
C GLN A 147 -4.88 0.87 -5.21
N VAL A 148 -3.71 0.33 -4.84
CA VAL A 148 -3.43 -1.10 -4.80
C VAL A 148 -3.26 -1.55 -3.35
N VAL A 149 -4.04 -2.56 -2.97
CA VAL A 149 -3.96 -3.24 -1.67
C VAL A 149 -3.03 -4.44 -1.86
N LEU A 150 -1.84 -4.38 -1.26
CA LEU A 150 -0.84 -5.44 -1.38
C LEU A 150 -1.22 -6.63 -0.50
N ASP A 151 -1.25 -7.83 -1.09
CA ASP A 151 -1.53 -9.09 -0.40
C ASP A 151 -0.49 -10.17 -0.78
N ALA A 152 -0.65 -11.37 -0.23
CA ALA A 152 0.27 -12.49 -0.47
C ALA A 152 0.27 -13.02 -1.92
N SER A 153 -0.71 -12.64 -2.76
CA SER A 153 -0.78 -13.08 -4.15
C SER A 153 0.10 -12.27 -5.10
N PHE A 154 0.67 -11.16 -4.64
CA PHE A 154 1.63 -10.36 -5.40
C PHE A 154 3.00 -11.05 -5.51
N GLN A 155 3.51 -11.13 -6.73
CA GLN A 155 4.81 -11.72 -7.04
C GLN A 155 5.81 -10.64 -7.45
N PRO A 156 7.12 -10.77 -7.15
CA PRO A 156 8.13 -9.86 -7.69
C PRO A 156 8.13 -9.80 -9.22
N CYS A 157 8.25 -8.60 -9.78
CA CYS A 157 8.57 -8.44 -11.20
C CYS A 157 10.07 -8.78 -11.40
N PRO A 158 10.43 -9.81 -12.20
CA PRO A 158 11.80 -10.31 -12.27
C PRO A 158 12.85 -9.26 -12.67
N ILE A 159 12.61 -8.51 -13.75
CA ILE A 159 13.56 -7.49 -14.22
C ILE A 159 13.71 -6.35 -13.20
N ALA A 160 12.60 -5.91 -12.59
CA ALA A 160 12.61 -4.89 -11.54
C ALA A 160 13.37 -5.36 -10.30
N ALA A 161 13.10 -6.59 -9.85
CA ALA A 161 13.76 -7.19 -8.70
C ALA A 161 15.27 -7.33 -8.93
N ALA A 162 15.69 -7.75 -10.14
CA ALA A 162 17.09 -7.81 -10.53
C ALA A 162 17.75 -6.41 -10.54
N ALA A 163 16.99 -5.38 -10.95
CA ALA A 163 17.38 -3.97 -10.90
C ALA A 163 17.27 -3.34 -9.49
N GLY A 164 16.95 -4.11 -8.45
CA GLY A 164 16.80 -3.63 -7.07
C GLY A 164 15.58 -2.75 -6.82
N ILE A 165 14.58 -2.78 -7.69
CA ILE A 165 13.31 -2.07 -7.55
C ILE A 165 12.29 -3.04 -6.93
N PRO A 166 11.66 -2.71 -5.79
CA PRO A 166 10.76 -3.62 -5.07
C PRO A 166 9.35 -3.66 -5.71
N LEU A 167 9.28 -3.72 -7.04
CA LEU A 167 8.04 -3.81 -7.80
C LEU A 167 7.47 -5.22 -7.71
N VAL A 168 6.17 -5.29 -7.41
CA VAL A 168 5.40 -6.52 -7.45
C VAL A 168 4.19 -6.40 -8.36
N VAL A 169 3.78 -7.55 -8.89
CA VAL A 169 2.70 -7.69 -9.87
C VAL A 169 1.72 -8.78 -9.43
N LYS A 170 0.43 -8.56 -9.63
CA LYS A 170 -0.67 -9.52 -9.40
C LYS A 170 -1.55 -9.59 -10.64
N LYS A 171 -1.89 -10.80 -11.09
CA LYS A 171 -2.86 -10.98 -12.18
C LYS A 171 -4.27 -10.66 -11.72
N LEU A 172 -5.02 -9.99 -12.57
CA LEU A 172 -6.45 -9.78 -12.39
C LEU A 172 -7.25 -10.87 -13.11
N GLN A 173 -8.39 -11.25 -12.52
CA GLN A 173 -9.34 -12.14 -13.17
C GLN A 173 -10.14 -11.33 -14.20
N GLY A 174 -9.71 -11.39 -15.47
CA GLY A 174 -10.35 -10.67 -16.56
C GLY A 174 -9.68 -10.99 -17.91
N LYS A 175 -10.44 -10.81 -19.00
CA LYS A 175 -9.87 -10.85 -20.34
C LYS A 175 -9.19 -9.51 -20.58
N GLY A 176 -7.86 -9.49 -20.68
CA GLY A 176 -7.16 -8.28 -21.12
C GLY A 176 -7.45 -7.98 -22.59
N THR A 177 -6.97 -6.83 -23.03
CA THR A 177 -7.12 -6.36 -24.41
C THR A 177 -6.14 -7.07 -25.36
N LYS A 178 -6.45 -7.05 -26.67
CA LYS A 178 -5.54 -7.58 -27.71
C LYS A 178 -4.33 -6.66 -27.97
N SER A 179 -4.36 -5.41 -27.53
CA SER A 179 -3.29 -4.44 -27.77
C SER A 179 -2.03 -4.78 -26.96
N ASN A 180 -0.90 -4.92 -27.64
CA ASN A 180 0.43 -5.19 -27.09
C ASN A 180 0.46 -6.35 -26.05
N VAL A 181 0.01 -7.54 -26.46
CA VAL A 181 -0.06 -8.75 -25.62
C VAL A 181 1.29 -9.17 -25.02
N TYR A 182 2.39 -8.59 -25.50
CA TYR A 182 3.75 -8.96 -25.18
C TYR A 182 4.30 -8.26 -23.94
N ILE A 183 3.80 -7.07 -23.58
CA ILE A 183 4.41 -6.25 -22.53
C ILE A 183 4.47 -6.95 -21.16
N ILE A 184 3.38 -7.60 -20.73
CA ILE A 184 3.36 -8.30 -19.44
C ILE A 184 4.25 -9.55 -19.48
N SER A 185 4.20 -10.33 -20.57
CA SER A 185 5.06 -11.50 -20.70
C SER A 185 6.53 -11.08 -20.67
N ARG A 186 6.87 -9.98 -21.33
CA ARG A 186 8.24 -9.44 -21.38
C ARG A 186 8.71 -8.95 -20.01
N MET A 187 7.93 -8.10 -19.35
CA MET A 187 8.23 -7.59 -18.00
C MET A 187 8.30 -8.70 -16.93
N MET A 188 7.63 -9.82 -17.17
CA MET A 188 7.64 -11.00 -16.30
C MET A 188 8.58 -12.11 -16.79
N SER A 189 9.40 -11.85 -17.81
CA SER A 189 10.49 -12.73 -18.22
C SER A 189 11.62 -12.68 -17.21
N GLU A 190 12.16 -13.86 -16.88
CA GLU A 190 13.34 -13.98 -16.04
C GLU A 190 14.57 -13.54 -16.84
N PRO A 191 15.32 -12.48 -16.44
CA PRO A 191 16.36 -11.88 -17.29
C PRO A 191 17.45 -12.87 -17.74
N LEU A 192 17.79 -13.85 -16.90
CA LEU A 192 18.81 -14.86 -17.17
C LEU A 192 18.43 -15.88 -18.25
N ILE A 193 17.14 -16.10 -18.49
CA ILE A 193 16.64 -17.08 -19.47
C ILE A 193 15.82 -16.43 -20.60
N GLY A 194 15.40 -15.18 -20.45
CA GLY A 194 14.60 -14.43 -21.43
C GLY A 194 13.18 -15.00 -21.65
N LEU A 195 12.71 -15.84 -20.72
CA LEU A 195 11.40 -16.47 -20.79
C LEU A 195 10.61 -16.16 -19.53
N ALA A 196 9.35 -15.79 -19.71
CA ALA A 196 8.36 -15.76 -18.64
C ALA A 196 7.95 -17.18 -18.26
N ARG A 197 7.59 -17.35 -16.98
CA ARG A 197 6.96 -18.60 -16.52
C ARG A 197 5.63 -18.80 -17.24
N ARG A 198 5.22 -20.07 -17.39
CA ARG A 198 4.04 -20.47 -18.17
C ARG A 198 2.78 -19.66 -17.84
N GLU A 199 2.59 -19.30 -16.59
CA GLU A 199 1.43 -18.54 -16.16
C GLU A 199 1.45 -17.09 -16.66
N TRP A 200 2.63 -16.51 -16.89
CA TRP A 200 2.87 -15.14 -17.36
C TRP A 200 3.13 -15.07 -18.87
N SER A 201 3.60 -16.19 -19.46
CA SER A 201 3.49 -16.43 -20.90
C SER A 201 2.00 -16.33 -21.30
N TYR A 202 1.72 -15.83 -22.51
CA TYR A 202 0.39 -15.58 -23.08
C TYR A 202 -0.70 -16.58 -22.66
N GLY A 203 -1.96 -16.16 -22.56
CA GLY A 203 -3.10 -16.92 -22.02
C GLY A 203 -3.37 -18.31 -22.62
N GLY A 204 -2.51 -19.30 -22.34
CA GLY A 204 -2.40 -20.53 -23.12
C GLY A 204 -1.79 -20.31 -24.51
N MET A 205 -1.86 -21.32 -25.39
CA MET A 205 -1.44 -21.18 -26.80
C MET A 205 -2.29 -20.13 -27.54
N HIS A 206 -1.88 -18.85 -27.53
CA HIS A 206 -2.46 -17.71 -28.29
C HIS A 206 -3.61 -16.89 -27.64
N GLY A 207 -3.76 -16.89 -26.31
CA GLY A 207 -4.77 -16.05 -25.62
C GLY A 207 -4.38 -14.58 -25.42
N VAL A 208 -5.35 -13.72 -25.08
CA VAL A 208 -5.11 -12.31 -24.69
C VAL A 208 -4.18 -12.21 -23.47
N ALA A 209 -3.39 -11.13 -23.39
CA ALA A 209 -2.57 -10.90 -22.20
C ALA A 209 -3.45 -10.69 -20.97
N PRO A 210 -3.04 -11.16 -19.78
CA PRO A 210 -3.75 -10.87 -18.56
C PRO A 210 -3.59 -9.39 -18.20
N GLN A 211 -4.66 -8.79 -17.69
CA GLN A 211 -4.55 -7.51 -16.98
C GLN A 211 -3.84 -7.74 -15.64
N VAL A 212 -3.02 -6.78 -15.20
CA VAL A 212 -2.28 -6.90 -13.94
C VAL A 212 -2.40 -5.65 -13.08
N LEU A 213 -2.25 -5.83 -11.76
CA LEU A 213 -1.90 -4.76 -10.84
C LEU A 213 -0.39 -4.74 -10.65
N ALA A 214 0.21 -3.56 -10.64
CA ALA A 214 1.62 -3.35 -10.32
C ALA A 214 1.76 -2.31 -9.19
N ALA A 215 2.61 -2.56 -8.21
CA ALA A 215 2.81 -1.67 -7.05
C ALA A 215 4.17 -1.95 -6.39
N ARG A 216 4.72 -0.99 -5.64
CA ARG A 216 5.97 -1.20 -4.90
C ARG A 216 5.72 -1.65 -3.47
N ARG A 217 6.50 -2.63 -3.01
CA ARG A 217 6.44 -3.19 -1.64
C ARG A 217 6.96 -2.27 -0.54
N ASP A 218 7.67 -1.20 -0.91
CA ASP A 218 8.20 -0.19 0.02
C ASP A 218 7.21 0.97 0.26
N ASN A 219 5.96 0.83 -0.21
CA ASN A 219 4.90 1.84 -0.12
C ASN A 219 5.18 3.16 -0.86
N VAL A 220 6.16 3.17 -1.76
CA VAL A 220 6.39 4.31 -2.64
C VAL A 220 5.42 4.23 -3.82
N ALA A 221 4.77 5.35 -4.15
CA ALA A 221 3.89 5.42 -5.32
C ALA A 221 4.65 5.01 -6.60
N PHE A 222 3.99 4.22 -7.44
CA PHE A 222 4.51 3.75 -8.72
C PHE A 222 3.64 4.29 -9.85
N GLU A 223 4.21 5.19 -10.64
CA GLU A 223 3.47 5.99 -11.63
C GLU A 223 3.62 5.42 -13.06
N PRO A 224 2.77 5.83 -14.03
CA PRO A 224 2.91 5.34 -15.40
C PRO A 224 4.29 5.61 -16.01
N SER A 225 4.92 6.75 -15.70
CA SER A 225 6.28 7.06 -16.14
C SER A 225 7.31 6.05 -15.62
N ASP A 226 7.13 5.51 -14.41
CA ASP A 226 7.99 4.45 -13.87
C ASP A 226 7.84 3.14 -14.62
N TRP A 227 6.61 2.78 -15.00
CA TRP A 227 6.37 1.59 -15.81
C TRP A 227 7.02 1.72 -17.19
N TYR A 228 6.85 2.86 -17.87
CA TYR A 228 7.46 3.09 -19.19
C TYR A 228 8.98 3.12 -19.12
N ALA A 229 9.57 3.74 -18.09
CA ALA A 229 11.01 3.72 -17.90
C ALA A 229 11.53 2.29 -17.67
N LEU A 230 10.82 1.49 -16.88
CA LEU A 230 11.22 0.10 -16.65
C LEU A 230 11.08 -0.78 -17.91
N ASP A 231 10.06 -0.52 -18.73
CA ASP A 231 9.86 -1.20 -20.02
C ASP A 231 10.97 -0.84 -21.03
N ASP A 232 11.33 0.46 -21.12
CA ASP A 232 12.46 0.92 -21.93
C ASP A 232 13.79 0.29 -21.46
N PHE A 233 14.00 0.22 -20.14
CA PHE A 233 15.17 -0.44 -19.55
C PHE A 233 15.24 -1.92 -19.88
N GLU A 234 14.12 -2.64 -19.73
CA GLU A 234 14.05 -4.07 -20.06
C GLU A 234 14.38 -4.29 -21.55
N MET A 235 13.79 -3.49 -22.44
CA MET A 235 14.04 -3.58 -23.87
C MET A 235 15.51 -3.38 -24.19
N GLU A 236 16.13 -2.30 -23.70
CA GLU A 236 17.53 -2.00 -23.97
C GLU A 236 18.48 -3.05 -23.39
N MET A 237 18.13 -3.61 -22.22
CA MET A 237 18.99 -4.58 -21.55
C MET A 237 18.90 -5.97 -22.13
N LEU A 238 17.76 -6.38 -22.67
CA LEU A 238 17.50 -7.76 -23.11
C LEU A 238 17.33 -7.90 -24.63
N ASP A 239 17.55 -6.84 -25.41
CA ASP A 239 17.48 -6.87 -26.89
C ASP A 239 18.46 -7.90 -27.49
N ASP A 240 19.68 -7.98 -26.93
CA ASP A 240 20.70 -8.95 -27.32
C ASP A 240 20.52 -10.34 -26.67
N GLY A 241 19.39 -10.55 -25.99
CA GLY A 241 19.01 -11.81 -25.38
C GLY A 241 19.24 -11.89 -23.86
N PRO A 242 19.06 -13.10 -23.29
CA PRO A 242 19.09 -13.31 -21.85
C PRO A 242 20.45 -12.96 -21.22
N ARG A 243 20.42 -12.24 -20.11
CA ARG A 243 21.62 -11.89 -19.35
C ARG A 243 21.35 -11.62 -17.89
N ARG A 244 22.42 -11.57 -17.12
CA ARG A 244 22.35 -11.11 -15.73
C ARG A 244 22.11 -9.60 -15.73
N VAL A 245 21.07 -9.19 -15.01
CA VAL A 245 20.74 -7.79 -14.75
C VAL A 245 21.02 -7.51 -13.27
N THR A 246 21.55 -6.32 -12.99
CA THR A 246 21.87 -5.87 -11.63
C THR A 246 21.36 -4.46 -11.38
N ARG A 247 21.38 -4.02 -10.11
CA ARG A 247 21.12 -2.62 -9.75
C ARG A 247 22.07 -1.66 -10.46
N ASP A 248 23.35 -2.00 -10.58
CA ASP A 248 24.35 -1.14 -11.20
C ASP A 248 24.08 -0.92 -12.69
N ASP A 249 23.55 -1.94 -13.37
CA ASP A 249 23.12 -1.80 -14.76
C ASP A 249 21.97 -0.80 -14.89
N PHE A 250 20.97 -0.89 -14.00
CA PHE A 250 19.88 0.07 -13.97
C PHE A 250 20.37 1.48 -13.66
N VAL A 251 21.31 1.64 -12.71
CA VAL A 251 21.90 2.96 -12.41
C VAL A 251 22.66 3.52 -13.61
N ARG A 252 23.43 2.68 -14.33
CA ARG A 252 24.15 3.08 -15.54
C ARG A 252 23.20 3.53 -16.64
N TRP A 253 22.19 2.72 -16.92
CA TRP A 253 21.13 3.02 -17.88
C TRP A 253 20.36 4.29 -17.51
N ALA A 254 19.96 4.41 -16.25
CA ALA A 254 19.22 5.56 -15.76
C ALA A 254 20.01 6.85 -16.05
N LYS A 255 21.32 6.87 -15.80
CA LYS A 255 22.19 8.04 -16.08
C LYS A 255 22.14 8.52 -17.54
N SER A 256 22.02 7.62 -18.52
CA SER A 256 21.86 7.97 -19.94
C SER A 256 20.41 8.22 -20.37
N TYR A 257 19.43 7.82 -19.57
CA TYR A 257 18.01 7.96 -19.91
C TYR A 257 17.55 9.43 -19.91
N PHE A 258 16.97 9.88 -21.03
CA PHE A 258 16.67 11.29 -21.30
C PHE A 258 15.33 11.78 -20.73
N LYS A 259 14.41 10.88 -20.34
CA LYS A 259 13.09 11.24 -19.79
C LYS A 259 13.12 11.07 -18.25
N PRO A 260 13.39 12.13 -17.47
CA PRO A 260 13.64 11.98 -16.03
C PRO A 260 12.37 12.15 -15.19
N ASP A 261 11.18 12.10 -15.79
CA ASP A 261 9.90 12.23 -15.11
C ASP A 261 9.53 10.96 -14.30
N SER A 262 10.21 9.84 -14.56
CA SER A 262 10.14 8.65 -13.74
C SER A 262 10.86 8.83 -12.40
N ARG A 263 10.16 8.50 -11.31
CA ARG A 263 10.69 8.42 -9.96
C ARG A 263 11.78 7.35 -9.84
N ILE A 264 11.59 6.14 -10.37
CA ILE A 264 12.62 5.08 -10.27
C ILE A 264 13.95 5.49 -10.94
N VAL A 265 13.88 6.27 -12.04
CA VAL A 265 15.06 6.84 -12.70
C VAL A 265 15.70 7.92 -11.82
N MET A 266 14.90 8.81 -11.23
CA MET A 266 15.42 9.85 -10.34
C MET A 266 16.06 9.27 -9.08
N GLU A 267 15.48 8.23 -8.47
CA GLU A 267 16.05 7.48 -7.33
C GLU A 267 17.42 6.88 -7.67
N ALA A 268 17.60 6.39 -8.90
CA ALA A 268 18.87 5.85 -9.35
C ALA A 268 19.92 6.93 -9.67
N LYS A 269 19.49 8.07 -10.24
CA LYS A 269 20.38 9.20 -10.56
C LYS A 269 20.82 9.99 -9.33
N PHE A 270 19.90 10.21 -8.39
CA PHE A 270 20.05 11.10 -7.25
C PHE A 270 19.52 10.41 -5.99
N PRO A 271 20.16 9.33 -5.51
CA PRO A 271 19.71 8.64 -4.31
C PRO A 271 19.71 9.60 -3.10
N GLU A 272 18.92 9.29 -2.07
CA GLU A 272 18.89 10.09 -0.85
C GLU A 272 20.30 10.27 -0.27
N GLY A 273 20.60 11.51 0.15
CA GLY A 273 21.92 11.91 0.63
C GLY A 273 22.93 12.24 -0.45
N GLN A 274 22.66 11.95 -1.73
CA GLN A 274 23.59 12.24 -2.83
C GLN A 274 23.95 13.73 -2.87
N ALA A 275 25.25 14.03 -2.78
CA ALA A 275 25.75 15.38 -2.96
C ALA A 275 25.50 15.85 -4.39
N VAL A 276 24.90 17.04 -4.51
CA VAL A 276 24.53 17.65 -5.79
C VAL A 276 24.91 19.12 -5.80
N ARG A 277 25.18 19.64 -7.01
CA ARG A 277 25.35 21.07 -7.27
C ARG A 277 24.30 21.57 -8.24
N VAL A 278 23.67 22.67 -7.88
CA VAL A 278 22.61 23.32 -8.65
C VAL A 278 23.20 24.18 -9.77
N HIS A 279 22.62 24.13 -10.97
CA HIS A 279 23.03 24.97 -12.09
C HIS A 279 21.90 25.25 -13.08
N GLY A 280 22.06 26.27 -13.92
CA GLY A 280 21.16 26.55 -15.06
C GLY A 280 19.74 26.95 -14.69
N LEU A 281 19.46 27.35 -13.44
CA LEU A 281 18.16 27.90 -13.07
C LEU A 281 18.02 29.32 -13.61
N VAL A 282 16.91 29.61 -14.30
CA VAL A 282 16.62 30.93 -14.88
C VAL A 282 15.95 31.85 -13.87
N SER A 283 14.99 31.35 -13.08
CA SER A 283 14.18 32.15 -12.16
C SER A 283 14.77 32.32 -10.75
N ASN A 284 15.67 31.43 -10.32
CA ASN A 284 16.32 31.46 -9.01
C ASN A 284 17.83 31.33 -9.18
N GLN A 285 18.44 32.32 -9.84
CA GLN A 285 19.86 32.28 -10.20
C GLN A 285 20.78 32.31 -8.97
N ASP A 286 20.31 32.82 -7.84
CA ASP A 286 21.00 32.83 -6.54
C ASP A 286 21.27 31.42 -5.98
N LEU A 287 20.58 30.41 -6.50
CA LEU A 287 20.80 29.01 -6.14
C LEU A 287 21.85 28.34 -7.03
N ASN A 288 22.17 28.91 -8.20
CA ASN A 288 23.18 28.33 -9.07
C ASN A 288 24.56 28.35 -8.40
N GLY A 289 25.30 27.25 -8.51
CA GLY A 289 26.60 27.05 -7.87
C GLY A 289 26.52 26.54 -6.43
N ARG A 290 25.35 26.57 -5.78
CA ARG A 290 25.19 26.02 -4.42
C ARG A 290 25.27 24.50 -4.41
N ASN A 291 25.92 23.96 -3.38
CA ASN A 291 25.93 22.54 -3.09
C ASN A 291 24.76 22.18 -2.14
N GLY A 292 24.35 20.93 -2.17
CA GLY A 292 23.35 20.37 -1.28
C GLY A 292 23.30 18.85 -1.37
N SER A 293 22.30 18.26 -0.72
CA SER A 293 22.05 16.82 -0.78
C SER A 293 20.63 16.51 -1.25
N ALA A 294 20.48 15.46 -2.06
CA ALA A 294 19.18 14.96 -2.45
C ALA A 294 18.42 14.41 -1.23
N THR A 295 17.13 14.70 -1.14
CA THR A 295 16.29 14.37 0.03
C THR A 295 15.58 13.03 -0.07
N GLY A 296 15.69 12.32 -1.19
CA GLY A 296 14.85 11.16 -1.49
C GLY A 296 13.40 11.51 -1.82
N GLN A 297 13.03 12.80 -1.84
CA GLN A 297 11.70 13.25 -2.26
C GLN A 297 11.69 13.57 -3.76
N TYR A 298 10.83 12.88 -4.50
CA TYR A 298 10.65 13.08 -5.94
C TYR A 298 9.19 13.35 -6.26
N ALA A 299 8.90 14.51 -6.84
CA ALA A 299 7.54 14.91 -7.18
C ALA A 299 7.53 15.70 -8.49
N SER A 300 6.59 15.39 -9.38
CA SER A 300 6.39 16.11 -10.64
C SER A 300 7.68 16.24 -11.48
N GLY A 301 8.46 15.15 -11.58
CA GLY A 301 9.73 15.13 -12.32
C GLY A 301 10.83 16.02 -11.74
N ARG A 302 10.77 16.32 -10.43
CA ARG A 302 11.77 17.12 -9.71
C ARG A 302 12.34 16.35 -8.53
N VAL A 303 13.59 16.67 -8.20
CA VAL A 303 14.33 16.17 -7.04
C VAL A 303 14.29 17.23 -5.94
N GLY A 304 13.87 16.85 -4.74
CA GLY A 304 14.00 17.70 -3.56
C GLY A 304 15.45 17.74 -3.09
N VAL A 305 16.02 18.94 -2.92
CA VAL A 305 17.41 19.16 -2.52
C VAL A 305 17.48 20.02 -1.25
N ASN A 306 18.20 19.53 -0.24
CA ASN A 306 18.59 20.30 0.94
C ASN A 306 19.82 21.14 0.61
N LEU A 307 19.65 22.45 0.47
CA LEU A 307 20.74 23.39 0.21
C LEU A 307 21.28 23.95 1.52
N GLU A 308 22.60 24.12 1.61
CA GLU A 308 23.24 24.73 2.78
C GLU A 308 22.65 26.13 3.06
N GLY A 309 22.36 26.39 4.33
CA GLY A 309 21.78 27.66 4.78
C GLY A 309 20.29 27.82 4.51
N ARG A 310 19.57 26.76 4.09
CA ARG A 310 18.11 26.75 3.99
C ARG A 310 17.47 25.73 4.94
N ASN A 311 16.31 26.11 5.49
CA ASN A 311 15.54 25.29 6.42
C ASN A 311 14.57 24.32 5.72
N ALA A 312 14.33 24.50 4.41
CA ALA A 312 13.38 23.69 3.64
C ALA A 312 14.00 23.21 2.32
N PRO A 313 13.67 21.99 1.86
CA PRO A 313 14.11 21.48 0.57
C PRO A 313 13.62 22.33 -0.60
N VAL A 314 14.38 22.35 -1.69
CA VAL A 314 14.01 22.99 -2.96
C VAL A 314 13.77 21.92 -4.02
N ALA A 315 12.65 21.98 -4.74
CA ALA A 315 12.33 21.07 -5.82
C ALA A 315 12.97 21.50 -7.16
N ILE A 316 14.05 20.82 -7.55
CA ILE A 316 14.89 21.19 -8.70
C ILE A 316 14.74 20.14 -9.81
N ARG A 317 14.71 20.59 -11.07
CA ARG A 317 14.66 19.66 -12.21
C ARG A 317 15.99 18.87 -12.30
N PRO A 318 15.95 17.58 -12.65
CA PRO A 318 17.15 16.76 -12.86
C PRO A 318 18.23 17.41 -13.73
N ASN A 319 17.86 18.07 -14.83
CA ASN A 319 18.81 18.73 -15.75
C ASN A 319 19.48 19.99 -15.17
N ASN A 320 19.03 20.45 -14.00
CA ASN A 320 19.60 21.56 -13.26
C ASN A 320 20.44 21.09 -12.07
N LEU A 321 20.78 19.80 -12.02
CA LEU A 321 21.59 19.17 -10.99
C LEU A 321 22.76 18.43 -11.62
N SER A 322 23.92 18.60 -11.01
CA SER A 322 25.11 17.80 -11.27
C SER A 322 25.45 17.01 -10.02
N VAL A 323 25.80 15.73 -10.18
CA VAL A 323 26.25 14.89 -9.06
C VAL A 323 27.66 15.31 -8.68
N VAL A 324 27.90 15.54 -7.40
CA VAL A 324 29.24 15.80 -6.85
C VAL A 324 29.82 14.47 -6.37
N PRO A 325 31.07 14.12 -6.77
CA PRO A 325 31.74 12.89 -6.37
C PRO A 325 31.90 12.72 -4.86
#